data_AF-A0A0S3RES9-F1
#
_entry.id   AF-A0A0S3RES9-F1
#
_cell.length_a   1.000
_cell.length_b   1.000
_cell.length_c   1.000
_cell.angle_alpha   90.00
_cell.angle_beta   90.00
_cell.angle_gamma   90.00
#
_symmetry.space_group_name_H-M   'P 1'
#
loop_
_entity.id
_entity.type
_entity.pdbx_description
1 polymer ?
#
loop_
_entity_poly.entity_id
_entity_poly.type
_entity_poly.pdbx_seq_one_letter_code
_entity_poly.pdbx_strand_id
1 'polypeptide(L)'
;MFYRIGRYAVESYLEQILSHGFFHADPHPGNIAVDDVNGGRLIFYDFGMMGSISPNIREGLLETFYGVYEKDPDKVLQAMIQMGVLVPTGDMTAVRRTAQFFLNSFEERLAAQRREREEATTELGFKKPLSKEEKIKKKKQRLAAIGEDLLSIAADQPFRFPATFTFVVRAFSVLDGIGKGLDPRFDITEIAKPYALELLRFREAGVEVVLKDFRKRWDRQSQAFYNLFRQADRIDKLAEIIQRLEQGDLKLRVRTLESERAFQRVAAVQKTIGNAVAAGSLINLATVLYLNSIRMPAIVAYIFCAIFAFQVLFGIVKVKKLDERERLITGTA
;
A
#
# COMPACT_ATOMS: atom_id res chain seq x y z
N MET A 1 18.93 -9.75 -25.31
CA MET A 1 19.18 -9.55 -23.86
C MET A 1 18.68 -8.19 -23.41
N PHE A 2 19.19 -7.08 -23.97
CA PHE A 2 18.81 -5.70 -23.63
C PHE A 2 17.30 -5.40 -23.72
N TYR A 3 16.61 -5.86 -24.78
CA TYR A 3 15.15 -5.73 -24.89
C TYR A 3 14.39 -6.38 -23.72
N ARG A 4 14.84 -7.55 -23.24
CA ARG A 4 14.20 -8.27 -22.13
C ARG A 4 14.36 -7.52 -20.81
N ILE A 5 15.51 -6.90 -20.59
CA ILE A 5 15.79 -6.09 -19.39
C ILE A 5 14.88 -4.86 -19.36
N GLY A 6 14.82 -4.10 -20.46
CA GLY A 6 13.93 -2.95 -20.56
C GLY A 6 12.47 -3.35 -20.37
N ARG A 7 12.07 -4.53 -20.90
CA ARG A 7 10.74 -5.08 -20.69
C ARG A 7 10.47 -5.37 -19.22
N TYR A 8 11.34 -6.09 -18.53
CA TYR A 8 11.17 -6.38 -17.10
C TYR A 8 11.10 -5.12 -16.25
N ALA A 9 11.85 -4.06 -16.61
CA ALA A 9 11.81 -2.80 -15.88
C ALA A 9 10.43 -2.15 -15.99
N VAL A 10 9.86 -2.12 -17.19
CA VAL A 10 8.49 -1.59 -17.40
C VAL A 10 7.45 -2.48 -16.73
N GLU A 11 7.55 -3.80 -16.85
CA GLU A 11 6.61 -4.75 -16.24
C GLU A 11 6.61 -4.61 -14.70
N SER A 12 7.78 -4.53 -14.08
CA SER A 12 7.90 -4.33 -12.62
C SER A 12 7.25 -3.02 -12.17
N TYR A 13 7.39 -1.94 -12.95
CA TYR A 13 6.79 -0.65 -12.63
C TYR A 13 5.28 -0.62 -12.83
N LEU A 14 4.77 -1.30 -13.87
CA LEU A 14 3.34 -1.48 -14.07
C LEU A 14 2.72 -2.26 -12.91
N GLU A 15 3.39 -3.32 -12.43
CA GLU A 15 2.95 -4.11 -11.29
C GLU A 15 2.96 -3.29 -9.99
N GLN A 16 4.03 -2.53 -9.73
CA GLN A 16 4.14 -1.58 -8.63
C GLN A 16 2.94 -0.62 -8.56
N ILE A 17 2.64 0.05 -9.68
CA ILE A 17 1.56 1.05 -9.76
C ILE A 17 0.17 0.41 -9.67
N LEU A 18 -0.07 -0.65 -10.45
CA LEU A 18 -1.41 -1.21 -10.67
C LEU A 18 -1.79 -2.26 -9.64
N SER A 19 -0.85 -3.14 -9.25
CA SER A 19 -1.10 -4.24 -8.31
C SER A 19 -0.88 -3.79 -6.87
N HIS A 20 0.23 -3.08 -6.60
CA HIS A 20 0.65 -2.79 -5.23
C HIS A 20 0.28 -1.38 -4.74
N GLY A 21 0.19 -0.39 -5.63
CA GLY A 21 -0.09 1.00 -5.27
C GLY A 21 1.10 1.76 -4.66
N PHE A 22 2.31 1.20 -4.72
CA PHE A 22 3.56 1.90 -4.43
C PHE A 22 4.44 1.84 -5.67
N PHE A 23 5.18 2.91 -5.95
CA PHE A 23 6.06 2.95 -7.12
C PHE A 23 7.32 3.71 -6.81
N HIS A 24 8.41 3.31 -7.45
CA HIS A 24 9.65 4.06 -7.40
C HIS A 24 9.53 5.28 -8.34
N ALA A 25 9.67 6.50 -7.83
CA ALA A 25 9.42 7.73 -8.60
C ALA A 25 10.60 8.15 -9.50
N ASP A 26 11.78 7.58 -9.29
CA ASP A 26 12.98 7.88 -10.10
C ASP A 26 13.82 6.64 -10.49
N PRO A 27 13.39 5.83 -11.48
CA PRO A 27 14.11 4.66 -12.02
C PRO A 27 15.48 4.94 -12.65
N HIS A 28 16.32 5.83 -12.13
CA HIS A 28 17.59 6.14 -12.78
C HIS A 28 18.49 4.89 -12.86
N PRO A 29 19.27 4.68 -13.95
CA PRO A 29 20.15 3.52 -14.09
C PRO A 29 21.17 3.34 -12.96
N GLY A 30 21.47 4.39 -12.20
CA GLY A 30 22.31 4.29 -11.00
C GLY A 30 21.67 3.51 -9.85
N ASN A 31 20.34 3.41 -9.83
CA ASN A 31 19.56 2.80 -8.76
C ASN A 31 19.06 1.40 -9.12
N ILE A 32 19.34 0.92 -10.34
CA ILE A 32 18.86 -0.36 -10.86
C ILE A 32 20.02 -1.10 -11.55
N ALA A 33 20.31 -2.31 -11.11
CA ALA A 33 21.21 -3.23 -11.80
C ALA A 33 20.50 -4.47 -12.31
N VAL A 34 21.22 -5.21 -13.14
CA VAL A 34 20.78 -6.48 -13.71
C VAL A 34 21.76 -7.57 -13.30
N ASP A 35 21.24 -8.62 -12.69
CA ASP A 35 22.00 -9.84 -12.42
C ASP A 35 22.14 -10.67 -13.71
N ASP A 36 23.37 -10.81 -14.21
CA ASP A 36 23.70 -11.57 -15.41
C ASP A 36 23.77 -13.09 -15.18
N VAL A 37 23.91 -13.53 -13.93
CA VAL A 37 24.05 -14.95 -13.55
C VAL A 37 22.69 -15.66 -13.50
N ASN A 38 21.63 -14.97 -13.06
CA ASN A 38 20.30 -15.57 -12.83
C ASN A 38 19.23 -15.16 -13.87
N GLY A 39 19.63 -14.93 -15.12
CA GLY A 39 18.68 -14.70 -16.22
C GLY A 39 18.12 -13.28 -16.31
N GLY A 40 18.82 -12.28 -15.75
CA GLY A 40 18.49 -10.86 -15.91
C GLY A 40 17.51 -10.32 -14.87
N ARG A 41 17.67 -10.69 -13.59
CA ARG A 41 16.85 -10.13 -12.50
C ARG A 41 17.19 -8.66 -12.27
N LEU A 42 16.18 -7.86 -11.96
CA LEU A 42 16.38 -6.45 -11.58
C LEU A 42 16.70 -6.34 -10.10
N ILE A 43 17.76 -5.62 -9.78
CA ILE A 43 18.19 -5.31 -8.42
C ILE A 43 18.00 -3.81 -8.21
N PHE A 44 17.21 -3.45 -7.21
CA PHE A 44 17.02 -2.05 -6.79
C PHE A 44 17.94 -1.77 -5.60
N TYR A 45 18.74 -0.71 -5.70
CA TYR A 45 19.68 -0.32 -4.65
C TYR A 45 19.14 0.79 -3.75
N ASP A 46 18.31 1.66 -4.32
CA ASP A 46 17.81 2.86 -3.68
C ASP A 46 16.29 2.85 -3.70
N PHE A 47 15.70 3.30 -2.59
CA PHE A 47 14.26 3.46 -2.39
C PHE A 47 13.95 4.85 -1.80
N GLY A 48 14.87 5.81 -1.90
CA GLY A 48 14.73 7.16 -1.33
C GLY A 48 13.61 7.99 -1.99
N MET A 49 13.22 7.66 -3.22
CA MET A 49 12.11 8.31 -3.93
C MET A 49 11.00 7.29 -4.23
N MET A 50 10.28 6.86 -3.19
CA MET A 50 9.07 6.05 -3.34
C MET A 50 7.82 6.94 -3.28
N GLY A 51 6.91 6.73 -4.21
CA GLY A 51 5.58 7.32 -4.21
C GLY A 51 4.51 6.27 -3.85
N SER A 52 3.45 6.69 -3.20
CA SER A 52 2.25 5.88 -3.00
C SER A 52 1.08 6.46 -3.78
N ILE A 53 0.22 5.58 -4.28
CA ILE A 53 -1.01 5.91 -4.97
C ILE A 53 -2.14 5.49 -4.06
N SER A 54 -2.91 6.47 -3.62
CA SER A 54 -4.07 6.20 -2.77
C SER A 54 -5.10 5.34 -3.52
N PRO A 55 -5.84 4.47 -2.82
CA PRO A 55 -6.78 3.54 -3.47
C PRO A 55 -7.81 4.23 -4.39
N ASN A 56 -8.25 5.43 -4.03
CA ASN A 56 -9.17 6.24 -4.85
C ASN A 56 -8.55 6.69 -6.18
N ILE A 57 -7.25 7.02 -6.20
CA ILE A 57 -6.55 7.39 -7.44
C ILE A 57 -6.37 6.15 -8.31
N ARG A 58 -6.00 5.01 -7.71
CA ARG A 58 -5.86 3.74 -8.44
C ARG A 58 -7.18 3.30 -9.06
N GLU A 59 -8.27 3.35 -8.31
CA GLU A 59 -9.61 3.02 -8.82
C GLU A 59 -10.04 4.00 -9.92
N GLY A 60 -9.86 5.30 -9.72
CA GLY A 60 -10.16 6.30 -10.73
C GLY A 60 -9.32 6.15 -12.01
N LEU A 61 -8.07 5.70 -11.92
CA LEU A 61 -7.24 5.36 -13.09
C LEU A 61 -7.85 4.20 -13.88
N LEU A 62 -8.30 3.16 -13.19
CA LEU A 62 -8.97 2.02 -13.82
C LEU A 62 -10.30 2.44 -14.46
N GLU A 63 -11.15 3.16 -13.73
CA GLU A 63 -12.42 3.67 -14.23
C GLU A 63 -12.25 4.61 -15.43
N THR A 64 -11.18 5.41 -15.45
CA THR A 64 -10.82 6.21 -16.63
C THR A 64 -10.49 5.31 -17.82
N PHE A 65 -9.68 4.27 -17.62
CA PHE A 65 -9.35 3.32 -18.68
C PHE A 65 -10.58 2.60 -19.22
N TYR A 66 -11.49 2.20 -18.34
CA TYR A 66 -12.78 1.61 -18.71
C TYR A 66 -13.69 2.59 -19.44
N GLY A 67 -13.79 3.84 -18.97
CA GLY A 67 -14.58 4.88 -19.63
C GLY A 67 -14.09 5.15 -21.06
N VAL A 68 -12.76 5.14 -21.26
CA VAL A 68 -12.18 5.22 -22.61
C VAL A 68 -12.53 3.98 -23.45
N TYR A 69 -12.48 2.79 -22.86
CA TYR A 69 -12.79 1.54 -23.56
C TYR A 69 -14.27 1.42 -23.95
N GLU A 70 -15.18 1.77 -23.03
CA GLU A 70 -16.64 1.76 -23.24
C GLU A 70 -17.15 2.98 -24.02
N LYS A 71 -16.27 3.94 -24.32
CA LYS A 71 -16.56 5.19 -25.04
C LYS A 71 -17.57 6.07 -24.30
N ASP A 72 -17.48 6.09 -22.98
CA ASP A 72 -18.40 6.81 -22.11
C ASP A 72 -17.70 8.06 -21.54
N PRO A 73 -18.01 9.27 -22.06
CA PRO A 73 -17.40 10.51 -21.56
C PRO A 73 -17.79 10.79 -20.12
N ASP A 74 -18.99 10.40 -19.69
CA ASP A 74 -19.47 10.66 -18.33
C ASP A 74 -18.68 9.84 -17.31
N LYS A 75 -18.36 8.58 -17.64
CA LYS A 75 -17.48 7.75 -16.80
C LYS A 75 -16.07 8.32 -16.69
N VAL A 76 -15.51 8.78 -17.81
CA VAL A 76 -14.18 9.42 -17.80
C VAL A 76 -14.19 10.67 -16.92
N LEU A 77 -15.21 11.52 -17.04
CA LEU A 77 -15.33 12.71 -16.19
C LEU A 77 -15.50 12.38 -14.71
N GLN A 78 -16.36 11.41 -14.38
CA GLN A 78 -16.55 10.98 -12.98
C GLN A 78 -15.26 10.43 -12.39
N ALA A 79 -14.52 9.62 -13.15
CA ALA A 79 -13.22 9.11 -12.74
C ALA A 79 -12.20 10.23 -12.51
N MET A 80 -12.17 11.24 -13.40
CA MET A 80 -11.32 12.42 -13.22
C MET A 80 -11.69 13.25 -11.98
N ILE A 81 -12.98 13.36 -11.65
CA ILE A 81 -13.43 14.02 -10.40
C ILE A 81 -12.99 13.21 -9.18
N GLN A 82 -13.15 11.88 -9.20
CA GLN A 82 -12.76 10.98 -8.11
C GLN A 82 -11.25 11.04 -7.82
N MET A 83 -10.43 11.20 -8.86
CA MET A 83 -8.98 11.36 -8.72
C MET A 83 -8.57 12.77 -8.24
N GLY A 84 -9.51 13.72 -8.16
CA GLY A 84 -9.22 15.13 -7.87
C GLY A 84 -8.58 15.87 -9.05
N VAL A 85 -8.53 15.24 -10.24
CA VAL A 85 -7.98 15.81 -11.47
C VAL A 85 -8.90 16.88 -12.03
N LEU A 86 -10.21 16.73 -11.84
CA LEU A 86 -11.21 17.65 -12.34
C LEU A 86 -12.06 18.19 -11.18
N VAL A 87 -12.12 19.51 -11.05
CA VAL A 87 -13.00 20.14 -10.05
C VAL A 87 -14.38 20.36 -10.68
N PRO A 88 -15.46 19.83 -10.09
CA PRO A 88 -16.80 20.07 -10.59
C PRO A 88 -17.14 21.56 -10.46
N THR A 89 -17.32 22.23 -11.59
CA THR A 89 -17.80 23.62 -11.69
C THR A 89 -19.23 23.62 -12.20
N GLY A 90 -19.92 24.77 -12.14
CA GLY A 90 -21.37 24.83 -12.43
C GLY A 90 -21.75 24.27 -13.81
N ASP A 91 -21.06 24.67 -14.87
CA ASP A 91 -21.30 24.13 -16.21
C ASP A 91 -20.18 23.18 -16.67
N MET A 92 -20.42 21.89 -16.53
CA MET A 92 -19.53 20.83 -17.02
C MET A 92 -19.81 20.43 -18.47
N THR A 93 -20.77 21.07 -19.15
CA THR A 93 -21.19 20.70 -20.52
C THR A 93 -20.05 20.90 -21.51
N ALA A 94 -19.28 21.99 -21.35
CA ALA A 94 -18.09 22.24 -22.16
C ALA A 94 -17.05 21.12 -21.94
N VAL A 95 -16.74 20.81 -20.67
CA VAL A 95 -15.79 19.73 -20.29
C VAL A 95 -16.22 18.38 -20.87
N ARG A 96 -17.53 18.07 -20.85
CA ARG A 96 -18.07 16.83 -21.43
C ARG A 96 -17.92 16.78 -22.94
N ARG A 97 -18.22 17.87 -23.66
CA ARG A 97 -18.02 17.93 -25.12
C ARG A 97 -16.55 17.73 -25.47
N THR A 98 -15.66 18.33 -24.69
CA THR A 98 -14.21 18.14 -24.81
C THR A 98 -13.81 16.68 -24.62
N ALA A 99 -14.26 16.06 -23.53
CA ALA A 99 -13.97 14.65 -23.26
C ALA A 99 -14.49 13.75 -24.40
N GLN A 100 -15.70 13.99 -24.89
CA GLN A 100 -16.27 13.27 -26.03
C GLN A 100 -15.43 13.45 -27.30
N PHE A 101 -14.99 14.69 -27.59
CA PHE A 101 -14.13 14.96 -28.74
C PHE A 101 -12.80 14.19 -28.66
N PHE A 102 -12.17 14.15 -27.48
CA PHE A 102 -10.94 13.39 -27.28
C PHE A 102 -11.16 11.88 -27.41
N LEU A 103 -12.27 11.35 -26.88
CA LEU A 103 -12.63 9.94 -27.03
C LEU A 103 -12.82 9.57 -28.50
N ASN A 104 -13.56 10.38 -29.27
CA ASN A 104 -13.75 10.17 -30.70
C ASN A 104 -12.42 10.24 -31.46
N SER A 105 -11.58 11.24 -31.17
CA SER A 105 -10.26 11.39 -31.78
C SER A 105 -9.33 10.22 -31.46
N PHE A 106 -9.42 9.67 -30.24
CA PHE A 106 -8.66 8.49 -29.84
C PHE A 106 -9.13 7.25 -30.61
N GLU A 107 -10.44 7.07 -30.76
CA GLU A 107 -11.02 5.98 -31.54
C GLU A 107 -10.57 6.01 -33.01
N GLU A 108 -10.69 7.16 -33.68
CA GLU A 108 -10.29 7.31 -35.09
C GLU A 108 -8.83 6.92 -35.29
N ARG A 109 -7.95 7.28 -34.34
CA ARG A 109 -6.54 6.92 -34.39
C ARG A 109 -6.31 5.45 -34.15
N LEU A 110 -7.03 4.83 -33.22
CA LEU A 110 -6.94 3.40 -32.96
C LEU A 110 -7.42 2.60 -34.18
N ALA A 111 -8.49 3.06 -34.83
CA ALA A 111 -9.00 2.49 -36.08
C ALA A 111 -8.02 2.68 -37.24
N ALA A 112 -7.41 3.85 -37.38
CA ALA A 112 -6.38 4.13 -38.38
C ALA A 112 -5.16 3.22 -38.20
N GLN A 113 -4.66 3.03 -36.97
CA GLN A 113 -3.57 2.11 -36.68
C GLN A 113 -3.91 0.64 -37.00
N ARG A 114 -5.15 0.21 -36.74
CA ARG A 114 -5.62 -1.14 -37.11
C ARG A 114 -5.66 -1.31 -38.63
N ARG A 115 -6.22 -0.34 -39.36
CA ARG A 115 -6.25 -0.34 -40.83
C ARG A 115 -4.85 -0.36 -41.42
N GLU A 116 -3.93 0.47 -40.93
CA GLU A 116 -2.53 0.46 -41.36
C GLU A 116 -1.86 -0.90 -41.12
N ARG A 117 -2.16 -1.58 -40.01
CA ARG A 117 -1.66 -2.94 -39.72
C ARG A 117 -2.30 -3.98 -40.63
N GLU A 118 -3.61 -3.93 -40.87
CA GLU A 118 -4.34 -4.86 -41.74
C GLU A 118 -3.89 -4.73 -43.20
N GLU A 119 -3.73 -3.49 -43.70
CA GLU A 119 -3.17 -3.19 -45.02
C GLU A 119 -1.72 -3.68 -45.14
N ALA A 120 -0.89 -3.49 -44.10
CA ALA A 120 0.49 -4.00 -44.07
C ALA A 120 0.58 -5.53 -43.98
N THR A 121 -0.47 -6.20 -43.47
CA THR A 121 -0.54 -7.66 -43.40
C THR A 121 -1.06 -8.26 -44.71
N THR A 122 -1.87 -7.49 -45.46
CA THR A 122 -2.45 -7.88 -46.76
C THR A 122 -1.49 -7.60 -47.93
N GLU A 123 -0.72 -6.51 -47.86
CA GLU A 123 0.34 -6.17 -48.81
C GLU A 123 1.67 -6.83 -48.39
N LEU A 124 1.82 -8.14 -48.65
CA LEU A 124 3.11 -8.84 -48.58
C LEU A 124 4.08 -8.29 -49.65
N GLY A 125 4.72 -7.16 -49.37
CA GLY A 125 5.82 -6.66 -50.20
C GLY A 125 5.97 -5.14 -50.24
N PHE A 126 7.09 -4.66 -49.67
CA PHE A 126 7.70 -3.37 -49.97
C PHE A 126 6.90 -2.08 -49.66
N LYS A 127 6.68 -1.80 -48.38
CA LYS A 127 6.73 -0.39 -47.92
C LYS A 127 8.15 -0.08 -47.44
N LYS A 128 8.84 0.82 -48.14
CA LYS A 128 10.15 1.35 -47.71
C LYS A 128 9.99 1.88 -46.27
N PRO A 129 10.82 1.48 -45.31
CA PRO A 129 10.76 2.03 -43.97
C PRO A 129 10.98 3.54 -44.06
N LEU A 130 10.05 4.31 -43.48
CA LEU A 130 10.14 5.78 -43.40
C LEU A 130 11.55 6.19 -42.98
N SER A 131 12.13 7.15 -43.69
CA SER A 131 13.43 7.71 -43.35
C SER A 131 13.39 8.31 -41.93
N LYS A 132 14.54 8.39 -41.24
CA LYS A 132 14.60 8.99 -39.89
C LYS A 132 13.97 10.39 -39.86
N GLU A 133 14.17 11.18 -40.91
CA GLU A 133 13.61 12.53 -41.03
C GLU A 133 12.08 12.52 -41.20
N GLU A 134 11.55 11.59 -42.01
CA GLU A 134 10.10 11.47 -42.22
C GLU A 134 9.37 11.02 -40.95
N LYS A 135 9.98 10.10 -40.17
CA LYS A 135 9.46 9.68 -38.86
C LYS A 135 9.41 10.86 -37.89
N ILE A 136 10.46 11.67 -37.85
CA ILE A 136 10.54 12.87 -37.00
C ILE A 136 9.48 13.89 -37.43
N LYS A 137 9.29 14.10 -38.74
CA LYS A 137 8.28 15.04 -39.29
C LYS A 137 6.85 14.58 -38.98
N LYS A 138 6.52 13.30 -39.19
CA LYS A 138 5.22 12.72 -38.82
C LYS A 138 4.96 12.76 -37.30
N LYS A 139 5.99 12.56 -36.48
CA LYS A 139 5.87 12.66 -35.02
C LYS A 139 5.63 14.11 -34.59
N LYS A 140 6.34 15.07 -35.18
CA LYS A 140 6.18 16.50 -34.92
C LYS A 140 4.81 17.01 -35.34
N GLN A 141 4.30 16.61 -36.51
CA GLN A 141 2.93 16.92 -36.94
C GLN A 141 1.88 16.32 -36.01
N ARG A 142 2.04 15.08 -35.56
CA ARG A 142 1.12 14.47 -34.59
C ARG A 142 1.13 15.20 -33.25
N LEU A 143 2.30 15.55 -32.72
CA LEU A 143 2.38 16.34 -31.49
C LEU A 143 1.82 17.76 -31.65
N ALA A 144 2.03 18.39 -32.80
CA ALA A 144 1.51 19.73 -33.07
C ALA A 144 -0.02 19.74 -33.13
N ALA A 145 -0.64 18.80 -33.86
CA ALA A 145 -2.09 18.67 -33.93
C ALA A 145 -2.70 18.38 -32.54
N ILE A 146 -2.09 17.47 -31.76
CA ILE A 146 -2.53 17.22 -30.38
C ILE A 146 -2.36 18.47 -29.51
N GLY A 147 -1.23 19.17 -29.64
CA GLY A 147 -0.95 20.37 -28.86
C GLY A 147 -1.95 21.48 -29.15
N GLU A 148 -2.31 21.69 -30.41
CA GLU A 148 -3.25 22.73 -30.84
C GLU A 148 -4.70 22.40 -30.43
N ASP A 149 -5.12 21.14 -30.61
CA ASP A 149 -6.43 20.65 -30.15
C ASP A 149 -6.54 20.66 -28.61
N LEU A 150 -5.44 20.36 -27.91
CA LEU A 150 -5.40 20.33 -26.45
C LEU A 150 -5.31 21.73 -25.85
N LEU A 151 -4.52 22.63 -26.42
CA LEU A 151 -4.35 23.99 -25.91
C LEU A 151 -5.57 24.87 -26.17
N SER A 152 -6.25 24.71 -27.31
CA SER A 152 -7.46 25.47 -27.63
C SER A 152 -8.63 25.16 -26.70
N ILE A 153 -8.63 23.97 -26.08
CA ILE A 153 -9.72 23.51 -25.22
C ILE A 153 -9.34 23.55 -23.73
N ALA A 154 -8.06 23.40 -23.36
CA ALA A 154 -7.62 23.34 -21.97
C ALA A 154 -7.41 24.69 -21.28
N ALA A 155 -7.38 25.80 -22.04
CA ALA A 155 -7.03 27.12 -21.50
C ALA A 155 -7.92 27.60 -20.33
N ASP A 156 -9.19 27.16 -20.29
CA ASP A 156 -10.18 27.60 -19.28
C ASP A 156 -10.80 26.45 -18.47
N GLN A 157 -10.22 25.25 -18.48
CA GLN A 157 -10.81 24.08 -17.84
C GLN A 157 -10.26 23.85 -16.42
N PRO A 158 -11.08 23.39 -15.45
CA PRO A 158 -10.70 23.29 -14.04
C PRO A 158 -9.88 22.02 -13.72
N PHE A 159 -8.82 21.76 -14.49
CA PHE A 159 -7.92 20.63 -14.26
C PHE A 159 -6.88 20.94 -13.18
N ARG A 160 -6.73 20.02 -12.23
CA ARG A 160 -5.73 20.06 -11.16
C ARG A 160 -5.06 18.70 -11.03
N PHE A 161 -3.88 18.54 -11.62
CA PHE A 161 -3.18 17.25 -11.53
C PHE A 161 -2.55 17.07 -10.14
N PRO A 162 -2.86 15.98 -9.42
CA PRO A 162 -2.18 15.66 -8.17
C PRO A 162 -0.68 15.48 -8.40
N ALA A 163 0.15 15.91 -7.44
CA ALA A 163 1.61 15.80 -7.55
C ALA A 163 2.09 14.36 -7.79
N THR A 164 1.37 13.36 -7.28
CA THR A 164 1.64 11.93 -7.49
C THR A 164 1.68 11.55 -8.97
N PHE A 165 0.80 12.13 -9.80
CA PHE A 165 0.79 11.87 -11.25
C PHE A 165 2.07 12.36 -11.94
N THR A 166 2.61 13.50 -11.51
CA THR A 166 3.87 14.03 -12.05
C THR A 166 5.02 13.04 -11.83
N PHE A 167 5.06 12.37 -10.68
CA PHE A 167 6.06 11.36 -10.38
C PHE A 167 5.86 10.09 -11.22
N VAL A 168 4.62 9.64 -11.42
CA VAL A 168 4.31 8.52 -12.31
C VAL A 168 4.76 8.80 -13.75
N VAL A 169 4.40 9.98 -14.28
CA VAL A 169 4.80 10.41 -15.64
C VAL A 169 6.32 10.50 -15.76
N ARG A 170 7.01 11.00 -14.73
CA ARG A 170 8.48 11.04 -14.68
C ARG A 170 9.06 9.63 -14.75
N ALA A 171 8.59 8.71 -13.91
CA ALA A 171 9.08 7.34 -13.87
C ALA A 171 8.93 6.63 -15.22
N PHE A 172 7.76 6.72 -15.86
CA PHE A 172 7.54 6.14 -17.18
C PHE A 172 8.40 6.81 -18.27
N SER A 173 8.63 8.12 -18.19
CA SER A 173 9.49 8.84 -19.13
C SER A 173 10.95 8.41 -19.02
N VAL A 174 11.44 8.22 -17.79
CA VAL A 174 12.78 7.72 -17.51
C VAL A 174 12.91 6.28 -18.01
N LEU A 175 11.95 5.41 -17.74
CA LEU A 175 11.94 4.03 -18.22
C LEU A 175 11.89 3.92 -19.75
N ASP A 176 11.09 4.75 -20.41
CA ASP A 176 11.05 4.82 -21.88
C ASP A 176 12.41 5.26 -22.45
N GLY A 177 13.06 6.23 -21.79
CA GLY A 177 14.41 6.68 -22.13
C GLY A 177 15.46 5.57 -21.96
N ILE A 178 15.44 4.85 -20.83
CA ILE A 178 16.35 3.73 -20.54
C ILE A 178 16.13 2.61 -21.56
N GLY A 179 14.87 2.22 -21.79
CA GLY A 179 14.51 1.18 -22.74
C GLY A 179 14.98 1.50 -24.16
N LYS A 180 14.82 2.76 -24.61
CA LYS A 180 15.33 3.23 -25.91
C LYS A 180 16.85 3.34 -25.98
N GLY A 181 17.51 3.65 -24.86
CA GLY A 181 18.97 3.60 -24.74
C GLY A 181 19.51 2.18 -24.91
N LEU A 182 18.75 1.18 -24.46
CA LEU A 182 19.10 -0.25 -24.53
C LEU A 182 18.72 -0.90 -25.86
N ASP A 183 17.54 -0.61 -26.42
CA ASP A 183 17.10 -1.06 -27.75
C ASP A 183 16.35 0.09 -28.46
N PRO A 184 16.83 0.59 -29.61
CA PRO A 184 16.14 1.64 -30.38
C PRO A 184 14.72 1.28 -30.85
N ARG A 185 14.34 -0.01 -30.84
CA ARG A 185 12.99 -0.50 -31.19
C ARG A 185 12.08 -0.64 -29.97
N PHE A 186 12.56 -0.30 -28.78
CA PHE A 186 11.79 -0.38 -27.55
C PHE A 186 10.55 0.55 -27.60
N ASP A 187 9.38 -0.03 -27.36
CA ASP A 187 8.11 0.69 -27.23
C ASP A 187 7.39 0.25 -25.96
N ILE A 188 7.32 1.16 -25.00
CA ILE A 188 6.64 0.95 -23.73
C ILE A 188 5.15 0.62 -23.90
N THR A 189 4.53 1.13 -24.97
CA THR A 189 3.11 0.94 -25.27
C THR A 189 2.79 -0.53 -25.54
N GLU A 190 3.68 -1.24 -26.23
CA GLU A 190 3.49 -2.66 -26.53
C GLU A 190 3.59 -3.54 -25.29
N ILE A 191 4.43 -3.14 -24.33
CA ILE A 191 4.62 -3.83 -23.05
C ILE A 191 3.45 -3.55 -22.10
N ALA A 192 2.93 -2.33 -22.07
CA ALA A 192 1.80 -1.94 -21.22
C ALA A 192 0.46 -2.50 -21.69
N LYS A 193 0.31 -2.80 -22.99
CA LYS A 193 -0.93 -3.32 -23.59
C LYS A 193 -1.52 -4.56 -22.90
N PRO A 194 -0.78 -5.65 -22.63
CA PRO A 194 -1.33 -6.82 -21.93
C PRO A 194 -1.82 -6.51 -20.52
N TYR A 195 -1.11 -5.65 -19.77
CA TYR A 195 -1.54 -5.22 -18.44
C TYR A 195 -2.81 -4.40 -18.52
N ALA A 196 -2.90 -3.49 -19.49
CA ALA A 196 -4.10 -2.71 -19.74
C ALA A 196 -5.30 -3.62 -20.11
N LEU A 197 -5.08 -4.69 -20.87
CA LEU A 197 -6.10 -5.68 -21.20
C LEU A 197 -6.48 -6.56 -20.01
N GLU A 198 -5.52 -6.99 -19.19
CA GLU A 198 -5.76 -7.75 -17.97
C GLU A 198 -6.62 -6.95 -16.99
N LEU A 199 -6.32 -5.66 -16.86
CA LEU A 199 -7.14 -4.74 -16.09
C LEU A 199 -8.59 -4.72 -16.56
N LEU A 200 -8.88 -4.81 -17.87
CA LEU A 200 -10.25 -4.90 -18.42
C LEU A 200 -10.94 -6.23 -18.08
N ARG A 201 -10.20 -7.33 -18.16
CA ARG A 201 -10.74 -8.69 -17.92
C ARG A 201 -11.09 -8.94 -16.46
N PHE A 202 -10.41 -8.28 -15.53
CA PHE A 202 -10.73 -8.37 -14.09
C PHE A 202 -12.17 -7.96 -13.76
N ARG A 203 -12.81 -7.10 -14.56
CA ARG A 203 -14.22 -6.74 -14.39
C ARG A 203 -15.18 -7.68 -15.10
N GLU A 204 -14.82 -8.27 -16.25
CA GLU A 204 -15.66 -9.27 -16.93
C GLU A 204 -15.91 -10.52 -16.06
N ALA A 205 -14.96 -10.91 -15.23
CA ALA A 205 -15.14 -11.99 -14.24
C ALA A 205 -15.96 -11.59 -13.00
N GLY A 206 -16.20 -10.28 -12.77
CA GLY A 206 -16.90 -9.72 -11.60
C GLY A 206 -18.27 -9.12 -11.90
N VAL A 207 -18.79 -9.28 -13.14
CA VAL A 207 -19.99 -8.58 -13.64
C VAL A 207 -21.27 -8.86 -12.82
N GLU A 208 -21.37 -10.00 -12.14
CA GLU A 208 -22.61 -10.36 -11.43
C GLU A 208 -22.79 -9.68 -10.06
N VAL A 209 -21.71 -9.18 -9.43
CA VAL A 209 -21.75 -8.64 -8.05
C VAL A 209 -21.71 -7.10 -8.01
N VAL A 210 -21.23 -6.45 -9.08
CA VAL A 210 -20.85 -5.03 -9.00
C VAL A 210 -21.95 -4.06 -9.48
N LEU A 211 -22.72 -4.41 -10.51
CA LEU A 211 -23.71 -3.49 -11.10
C LEU A 211 -24.94 -3.20 -10.21
N LYS A 212 -25.33 -4.15 -9.33
CA LYS A 212 -26.44 -3.93 -8.37
C LYS A 212 -26.02 -3.17 -7.10
N ASP A 213 -24.74 -3.18 -6.75
CA ASP A 213 -24.24 -2.56 -5.52
C ASP A 213 -23.80 -1.09 -5.70
N PHE A 214 -23.51 -0.66 -6.92
CA PHE A 214 -22.96 0.67 -7.17
C PHE A 214 -23.94 1.81 -6.88
N ARG A 215 -25.24 1.63 -7.15
CA ARG A 215 -26.26 2.65 -6.81
C ARG A 215 -26.50 2.78 -5.30
N LYS A 216 -26.15 1.74 -4.52
CA LYS A 216 -26.23 1.75 -3.04
C LYS A 216 -24.92 2.15 -2.35
N ARG A 217 -23.78 2.12 -3.07
CA ARG A 217 -22.44 2.45 -2.55
C ARG A 217 -22.16 3.95 -2.38
N TRP A 218 -22.94 4.81 -3.04
CA TRP A 218 -22.73 6.26 -2.98
C TRP A 218 -22.90 6.84 -1.56
N ASP A 219 -23.74 6.24 -0.71
CA ASP A 219 -24.02 6.80 0.62
C ASP A 219 -23.38 6.09 1.82
N ARG A 220 -22.78 4.90 1.66
CA ARG A 220 -22.17 4.19 2.80
C ARG A 220 -20.97 3.34 2.42
N GLN A 221 -19.89 3.55 3.18
CA GLN A 221 -18.95 2.53 3.63
C GLN A 221 -17.82 2.11 2.67
N SER A 222 -16.73 2.86 2.74
CA SER A 222 -15.34 2.43 2.53
C SER A 222 -14.90 1.26 3.42
N GLN A 223 -15.61 0.11 3.45
CA GLN A 223 -15.19 -1.01 4.31
C GLN A 223 -15.26 -2.41 3.68
N ALA A 224 -15.97 -2.62 2.57
CA ALA A 224 -16.17 -3.98 2.06
C ALA A 224 -15.04 -4.51 1.14
N PHE A 225 -14.19 -3.65 0.57
CA PHE A 225 -13.07 -4.08 -0.29
C PHE A 225 -11.71 -4.15 0.45
N TYR A 226 -11.66 -3.69 1.70
CA TYR A 226 -10.45 -3.63 2.54
C TYR A 226 -9.94 -5.01 2.99
N ASN A 227 -10.74 -6.07 2.88
CA ASN A 227 -10.38 -7.40 3.39
C ASN A 227 -9.76 -8.34 2.34
N LEU A 228 -9.71 -7.97 1.06
CA LEU A 228 -9.20 -8.87 0.01
C LEU A 228 -7.68 -8.72 -0.26
N PHE A 229 -7.05 -7.59 0.12
CA PHE A 229 -5.66 -7.25 -0.22
C PHE A 229 -4.78 -6.89 0.99
N ARG A 230 -5.01 -7.53 2.14
CA ARG A 230 -4.37 -7.18 3.42
C ARG A 230 -2.90 -7.57 3.59
N GLN A 231 -2.17 -7.87 2.52
CA GLN A 231 -0.70 -7.99 2.59
C GLN A 231 0.00 -6.63 2.48
N ALA A 232 -0.59 -5.64 1.79
CA ALA A 232 0.02 -4.32 1.57
C ALA A 232 -0.01 -3.40 2.81
N ASP A 233 -1.01 -3.57 3.70
CA ASP A 233 -1.16 -2.80 4.94
C ASP A 233 0.04 -2.92 5.90
N ARG A 234 0.87 -3.96 5.76
CA ARG A 234 2.11 -4.09 6.55
C ARG A 234 3.22 -3.18 6.02
N ILE A 235 3.25 -2.91 4.72
CA ILE A 235 4.29 -2.10 4.07
C ILE A 235 3.99 -0.61 4.29
N ASP A 236 2.73 -0.18 4.20
CA ASP A 236 2.36 1.22 4.51
C ASP A 236 2.68 1.59 5.97
N LYS A 237 2.43 0.67 6.91
CA LYS A 237 2.84 0.84 8.31
C LYS A 237 4.36 0.85 8.49
N LEU A 238 5.09 0.06 7.71
CA LEU A 238 6.55 0.07 7.74
C LEU A 238 7.12 1.37 7.18
N ALA A 239 6.57 1.90 6.09
CA ALA A 239 6.94 3.18 5.53
C ALA A 239 6.66 4.33 6.51
N GLU A 240 5.50 4.31 7.18
CA GLU A 240 5.16 5.30 8.21
C GLU A 240 6.10 5.21 9.44
N ILE A 241 6.50 3.99 9.84
CA ILE A 241 7.49 3.78 10.91
C ILE A 241 8.86 4.30 10.49
N ILE A 242 9.30 4.05 9.25
CA ILE A 242 10.58 4.52 8.71
C ILE A 242 10.58 6.05 8.60
N GLN A 243 9.49 6.66 8.13
CA GLN A 243 9.38 8.11 8.01
C GLN A 243 9.38 8.81 9.39
N ARG A 244 8.73 8.21 10.40
CA ARG A 244 8.79 8.69 11.79
C ARG A 244 10.16 8.47 12.44
N LEU A 245 10.90 7.43 12.04
CA LEU A 245 12.28 7.18 12.45
C LEU A 245 13.22 8.26 11.91
N GLU A 246 13.06 8.62 10.63
CA GLU A 246 13.88 9.61 9.92
C GLU A 246 13.65 11.05 10.44
N GLN A 247 12.42 11.36 10.84
CA GLN A 247 12.06 12.64 11.46
C GLN A 247 12.45 12.74 12.96
N GLY A 248 13.02 11.68 13.54
CA GLY A 248 13.45 11.65 14.94
C GLY A 248 12.30 11.63 15.97
N ASP A 249 11.06 11.48 15.51
CA ASP A 249 9.86 11.57 16.34
C ASP A 249 9.36 10.18 16.82
N LEU A 250 10.09 9.13 16.47
CA LEU A 250 9.84 7.77 16.95
C LEU A 250 10.27 7.65 18.42
N LYS A 251 9.39 8.09 19.33
CA LYS A 251 9.45 7.73 20.75
C LYS A 251 9.12 6.25 20.90
N LEU A 252 10.13 5.40 20.71
CA LEU A 252 10.10 4.01 21.13
C LEU A 252 9.90 3.97 22.64
N ARG A 253 8.63 3.99 23.07
CA ARG A 253 8.27 3.41 24.37
C ARG A 253 8.45 1.92 24.21
N VAL A 254 9.68 1.47 24.37
CA VAL A 254 9.97 0.09 24.72
C VAL A 254 9.21 -0.11 26.03
N ARG A 255 8.02 -0.71 25.94
CA ARG A 255 7.47 -1.42 27.09
C ARG A 255 8.50 -2.49 27.35
N THR A 256 9.41 -2.21 28.26
CA THR A 256 10.37 -3.17 28.74
C THR A 256 9.50 -4.24 29.41
N LEU A 257 9.19 -5.30 28.66
CA LEU A 257 8.49 -6.47 29.18
C LEU A 257 9.22 -7.00 30.42
N GLU A 258 10.52 -6.72 30.53
CA GLU A 258 11.35 -6.95 31.73
C GLU A 258 10.89 -6.15 32.95
N SER A 259 10.59 -4.85 32.81
CA SER A 259 10.12 -4.03 33.93
C SER A 259 8.74 -4.48 34.42
N GLU A 260 7.82 -4.81 33.49
CA GLU A 260 6.50 -5.31 33.85
C GLU A 260 6.57 -6.69 34.55
N ARG A 261 7.47 -7.57 34.08
CA ARG A 261 7.74 -8.87 34.72
C ARG A 261 8.39 -8.72 36.10
N ALA A 262 9.41 -7.86 36.23
CA ALA A 262 10.06 -7.56 37.50
C ALA A 262 9.05 -6.96 38.51
N PHE A 263 8.19 -6.05 38.05
CA PHE A 263 7.12 -5.47 38.87
C PHE A 263 6.13 -6.54 39.35
N GLN A 264 5.72 -7.48 38.48
CA GLN A 264 4.86 -8.59 38.87
C GLN A 264 5.52 -9.52 39.91
N ARG A 265 6.84 -9.74 39.84
CA ARG A 265 7.57 -10.51 40.86
C ARG A 265 7.64 -9.75 42.18
N VAL A 266 8.05 -8.50 42.16
CA VAL A 266 8.12 -7.65 43.37
C VAL A 266 6.74 -7.58 44.03
N ALA A 267 5.67 -7.39 43.26
CA ALA A 267 4.30 -7.39 43.79
C ALA A 267 3.89 -8.74 44.40
N ALA A 268 4.27 -9.87 43.79
CA ALA A 268 3.99 -11.21 44.32
C ALA A 268 4.77 -11.49 45.62
N VAL A 269 6.05 -11.09 45.67
CA VAL A 269 6.90 -11.20 46.86
C VAL A 269 6.36 -10.32 47.99
N GLN A 270 6.05 -9.04 47.70
CA GLN A 270 5.51 -8.10 48.67
C GLN A 270 4.16 -8.59 49.25
N LYS A 271 3.28 -9.14 48.41
CA LYS A 271 2.02 -9.75 48.87
C LYS A 271 2.26 -10.95 49.78
N THR A 272 3.24 -11.80 49.44
CA THR A 272 3.59 -12.98 50.24
C THR A 272 4.18 -12.59 51.59
N ILE A 273 5.07 -11.59 51.62
CA ILE A 273 5.64 -11.03 52.85
C ILE A 273 4.54 -10.39 53.71
N GLY A 274 3.65 -9.58 53.12
CA GLY A 274 2.54 -8.97 53.85
C GLY A 274 1.63 -10.00 54.52
N ASN A 275 1.30 -11.08 53.80
CA ASN A 275 0.53 -12.19 54.36
C ASN A 275 1.29 -12.94 55.47
N ALA A 276 2.61 -13.10 55.35
CA ALA A 276 3.43 -13.76 56.36
C ALA A 276 3.52 -12.91 57.65
N VAL A 277 3.70 -11.60 57.52
CA VAL A 277 3.65 -10.67 58.65
C VAL A 277 2.28 -10.69 59.31
N ALA A 278 1.19 -10.64 58.53
CA ALA A 278 -0.17 -10.72 59.06
C ALA A 278 -0.41 -12.04 59.83
N ALA A 279 0.02 -13.18 59.29
CA ALA A 279 -0.04 -14.47 59.99
C ALA A 279 0.77 -14.45 61.30
N GLY A 280 2.00 -13.90 61.27
CA GLY A 280 2.88 -13.75 62.44
C GLY A 280 2.29 -12.84 63.53
N SER A 281 1.63 -11.74 63.16
CA SER A 281 0.94 -10.88 64.12
C SER A 281 -0.31 -11.56 64.69
N LEU A 282 -1.08 -12.26 63.86
CA LEU A 282 -2.29 -12.96 64.28
C LEU A 282 -2.00 -14.14 65.20
N ILE A 283 -0.94 -14.91 64.97
CA ILE A 283 -0.55 -16.01 65.88
C ILE A 283 -0.12 -15.48 67.25
N ASN A 284 0.60 -14.36 67.30
CA ASN A 284 0.97 -13.71 68.56
C ASN A 284 -0.27 -13.20 69.29
N LEU A 285 -1.18 -12.50 68.60
CA LEU A 285 -2.44 -12.01 69.17
C LEU A 285 -3.32 -13.16 69.69
N ALA A 286 -3.47 -14.23 68.89
CA ALA A 286 -4.26 -15.40 69.27
C ALA A 286 -3.70 -16.08 70.53
N THR A 287 -2.37 -16.21 70.61
CA THR A 287 -1.68 -16.82 71.76
C THR A 287 -1.87 -15.98 73.03
N VAL A 288 -1.72 -14.66 72.94
CA VAL A 288 -1.95 -13.76 74.09
C VAL A 288 -3.40 -13.81 74.57
N LEU A 289 -4.37 -13.78 73.65
CA LEU A 289 -5.79 -13.86 73.99
C LEU A 289 -6.16 -15.21 74.62
N TYR A 290 -5.56 -16.29 74.12
CA TYR A 290 -5.76 -17.64 74.66
C TYR A 290 -5.21 -17.77 76.09
N LEU A 291 -4.02 -17.24 76.36
CA LEU A 291 -3.41 -17.24 77.70
C LEU A 291 -4.20 -16.40 78.71
N ASN A 292 -4.86 -15.32 78.26
CA ASN A 292 -5.73 -14.48 79.09
C ASN A 292 -7.17 -15.05 79.26
N SER A 293 -7.40 -16.32 78.90
CA SER A 293 -8.71 -17.00 79.01
C SER A 293 -9.84 -16.40 78.15
N ILE A 294 -9.53 -15.54 77.18
CA ILE A 294 -10.50 -14.95 76.24
C ILE A 294 -10.62 -15.85 75.00
N ARG A 295 -11.36 -16.96 75.14
CA ARG A 295 -11.36 -18.07 74.16
C ARG A 295 -11.97 -17.74 72.80
N MET A 296 -13.11 -17.06 72.76
CA MET A 296 -13.85 -16.82 71.51
C MET A 296 -13.04 -15.95 70.51
N PRO A 297 -12.53 -14.76 70.90
CA PRO A 297 -11.62 -13.99 70.06
C PRO A 297 -10.32 -14.71 69.66
N ALA A 298 -9.75 -15.53 70.55
CA ALA A 298 -8.53 -16.30 70.24
C ALA A 298 -8.75 -17.30 69.10
N ILE A 299 -9.87 -18.05 69.13
CA ILE A 299 -10.23 -19.01 68.09
C ILE A 299 -10.42 -18.31 66.74
N VAL A 300 -11.11 -17.16 66.73
CA VAL A 300 -11.28 -16.36 65.51
C VAL A 300 -9.93 -15.90 64.95
N ALA A 301 -9.01 -15.43 65.79
CA ALA A 301 -7.67 -15.03 65.37
C ALA A 301 -6.86 -16.22 64.80
N TYR A 302 -6.98 -17.42 65.38
CA TYR A 302 -6.36 -18.64 64.82
C TYR A 302 -6.93 -19.04 63.45
N ILE A 303 -8.24 -18.90 63.23
CA ILE A 303 -8.86 -19.16 61.93
C ILE A 303 -8.31 -18.20 60.86
N PHE A 304 -8.24 -16.90 61.16
CA PHE A 304 -7.64 -15.92 60.24
C PHE A 304 -6.15 -16.20 60.00
N CYS A 305 -5.40 -16.57 61.03
CA CYS A 305 -4.00 -16.97 60.89
C CYS A 305 -3.84 -18.15 59.92
N ALA A 306 -4.71 -19.17 60.00
CA ALA A 306 -4.68 -20.32 59.10
C ALA A 306 -4.93 -19.92 57.63
N ILE A 307 -5.86 -18.98 57.38
CA ILE A 307 -6.13 -18.45 56.04
C ILE A 307 -4.89 -17.73 55.48
N PHE A 308 -4.27 -16.86 56.26
CA PHE A 308 -3.07 -16.14 55.83
C PHE A 308 -1.88 -17.09 55.62
N ALA A 309 -1.68 -18.06 56.51
CA ALA A 309 -0.64 -19.09 56.37
C ALA A 309 -0.81 -19.91 55.08
N PHE A 310 -2.04 -20.28 54.73
CA PHE A 310 -2.33 -20.96 53.47
C PHE A 310 -2.02 -20.08 52.25
N GLN A 311 -2.37 -18.78 52.31
CA GLN A 311 -2.02 -17.84 51.24
C GLN A 311 -0.52 -17.61 51.09
N VAL A 312 0.26 -17.66 52.17
CA VAL A 312 1.73 -17.60 52.12
C VAL A 312 2.29 -18.79 51.34
N LEU A 313 1.79 -20.00 51.62
CA LEU A 313 2.23 -21.21 50.92
C LEU A 313 1.97 -21.11 49.41
N PHE A 314 0.78 -20.64 49.02
CA PHE A 314 0.45 -20.39 47.61
C PHE A 314 1.30 -19.26 46.99
N GLY A 315 1.59 -18.21 47.76
CA GLY A 315 2.47 -17.11 47.39
C GLY A 315 3.88 -17.58 47.04
N ILE A 316 4.48 -18.42 47.89
CA ILE A 316 5.82 -19.01 47.68
C ILE A 316 5.86 -19.83 46.39
N VAL A 317 4.85 -20.69 46.15
CA VAL A 317 4.76 -21.48 44.90
C VAL A 317 4.65 -20.57 43.67
N LYS A 318 3.88 -19.47 43.78
CA LYS A 318 3.72 -18.52 42.68
C LYS A 318 5.01 -17.76 42.38
N VAL A 319 5.75 -17.32 43.40
CA VAL A 319 7.06 -16.66 43.25
C VAL A 319 8.06 -17.63 42.59
N LYS A 320 8.15 -18.87 43.08
CA LYS A 320 9.04 -19.89 42.49
C LYS A 320 8.76 -20.16 41.01
N LYS A 321 7.49 -20.25 40.61
CA LYS A 321 7.09 -20.38 39.20
C LYS A 321 7.48 -19.16 38.34
N LEU A 322 7.46 -17.95 38.92
CA LEU A 322 7.87 -16.73 38.23
C LEU A 322 9.39 -16.63 38.07
N ASP A 323 10.16 -17.19 39.02
CA ASP A 323 11.62 -17.27 38.96
C ASP A 323 12.09 -18.35 37.97
N GLU A 324 11.45 -19.52 37.95
CA GLU A 324 11.74 -20.58 36.96
C GLU A 324 11.50 -20.08 35.53
N ARG A 325 10.40 -19.35 35.30
CA ARG A 325 10.12 -18.71 34.01
C ARG A 325 11.14 -17.64 33.63
N GLU A 326 11.75 -16.96 34.61
CA GLU A 326 12.83 -16.02 34.33
C GLU A 326 14.07 -16.72 33.81
N ARG A 327 14.53 -17.74 34.55
CA ARG A 327 15.76 -18.47 34.25
C ARG A 327 15.74 -19.08 32.85
N LEU A 328 14.58 -19.59 32.44
CA LEU A 328 14.36 -20.13 31.09
C LEU A 328 14.51 -19.06 29.98
N ILE A 329 14.21 -17.80 30.27
CA ILE A 329 14.24 -16.70 29.29
C ILE A 329 15.60 -15.99 29.28
N THR A 330 16.24 -15.84 30.44
CA THR A 330 17.57 -15.22 30.55
C THR A 330 18.72 -16.15 30.16
N GLY A 331 18.43 -17.43 29.85
CA GLY A 331 19.44 -18.41 29.42
C GLY A 331 20.42 -18.82 30.52
N THR A 332 20.11 -18.52 31.77
CA THR A 332 20.95 -18.82 32.94
C THR A 332 20.54 -20.14 33.62
N ALA A 333 20.04 -21.09 32.83
CA ALA A 333 19.57 -22.39 33.30
C ALA A 333 20.72 -23.40 33.43
#